data_AF-A0A8T4WYG0-F1
#
_entry.id   AF-A0A8T4WYG0-F1
#
_cell.length_a   1.000
_cell.length_b   1.000
_cell.length_c   1.000
_cell.angle_alpha   90.00
_cell.angle_beta   90.00
_cell.angle_gamma   90.00
#
_symmetry.space_group_name_H-M   'P 1'
#
loop_
_entity.id
_entity.type
_entity.pdbx_description
1 polymer ?
#
loop_
_entity_poly.entity_id
_entity_poly.type
_entity_poly.pdbx_seq_one_letter_code
_entity_poly.pdbx_strand_id
1 'polypeptide(L)'
;MVTASDDGKKKNSHEDWTEKYRPKELSNVVGNESATTELKNWASKWVSGKPSKNAVILAGKAGIGKTTSAFALANEMGWEYLEMNASDKRNRDSIKSFVGRSAVDDTFSKSGDFEPYKEGKRTLLVVDEADNIFGNEDRGGINEIKQTIQRTEQPIVLIANDYYDLTRRSNELKKLCKKIEFEPVEKEKIVRLLKEICKSEGVEYDIGALRAIAKRSEGDVRSAVRDLESVALGRKERISRQDIGFLGSRDREAEIFPTLTKILQNKDPIKARESVRFLDEEPADLMIWIDENLPREYSDERDLAAGYEWLSKADVYLGRVMSRQWYRSWAYAKDIMTAGVSSAKNKAHRGWTKYAFPTWIRKMSSSKGVRNIKRRIGRKLAPEIHSTTTQINSDLFSFLQGLFKREEDIRKDLIDSCDLQPDEVAYLLETKADSKEVRSLFPGKEEEEEKTGKKEEEKEEERKRDEGKEKEEAEEDEKQKSLLEF
;
A
#
# COMPACT_ATOMS: atom_id res chain seq x y z
N MET A 1 21.00 31.63 60.38
CA MET A 1 21.86 31.95 59.20
C MET A 1 22.21 30.62 58.55
N VAL A 2 22.21 30.56 57.22
CA VAL A 2 22.35 29.38 56.33
C VAL A 2 21.02 28.71 55.95
N THR A 3 20.51 29.19 54.82
CA THR A 3 19.57 28.54 53.90
C THR A 3 20.32 27.50 53.04
N ALA A 4 19.81 26.28 52.94
CA ALA A 4 20.20 25.28 51.94
C ALA A 4 19.00 25.09 50.99
N SER A 5 18.98 25.76 49.84
CA SER A 5 19.42 25.24 48.53
C SER A 5 18.47 24.15 48.00
N ASP A 6 17.45 24.64 47.30
CA ASP A 6 16.51 23.93 46.44
C ASP A 6 17.19 23.65 45.09
N ASP A 7 17.66 22.42 44.89
CA ASP A 7 18.24 21.97 43.61
C ASP A 7 17.12 21.49 42.68
N GLY A 8 16.45 22.47 42.07
CA GLY A 8 15.50 22.27 40.98
C GLY A 8 16.21 21.74 39.73
N LYS A 9 16.14 20.42 39.51
CA LYS A 9 16.47 19.79 38.23
C LYS A 9 15.56 20.35 37.12
N LYS A 10 16.10 21.26 36.29
CA LYS A 10 15.49 21.67 35.01
C LYS A 10 15.30 20.46 34.09
N LYS A 11 14.08 19.96 33.95
CA LYS A 11 13.67 19.08 32.84
C LYS A 11 13.61 19.92 31.56
N ASN A 12 14.69 19.93 30.78
CA ASN A 12 14.69 20.50 29.44
C ASN A 12 14.37 19.37 28.45
N SER A 13 13.10 18.97 28.33
CA SER A 13 12.64 18.16 27.20
C SER A 13 12.34 19.12 26.04
N HIS A 14 13.22 19.17 25.04
CA HIS A 14 12.90 19.85 23.78
C HIS A 14 11.66 19.16 23.18
N GLU A 15 10.54 19.89 23.11
CA GLU A 15 9.27 19.41 22.56
C GLU A 15 9.31 19.56 21.02
N ASP A 16 9.07 18.45 20.30
CA ASP A 16 9.04 18.41 18.83
C ASP A 16 8.01 19.43 18.29
N TRP A 17 8.47 20.38 17.47
CA TRP A 17 7.61 21.42 16.92
C TRP A 17 6.44 20.86 16.10
N THR A 18 6.60 19.68 15.48
CA THR A 18 5.51 19.02 14.74
C THR A 18 4.36 18.55 15.64
N GLU A 19 4.64 18.23 16.90
CA GLU A 19 3.63 17.90 17.90
C GLU A 19 3.10 19.14 18.61
N LYS A 20 3.99 20.05 19.01
CA LYS A 20 3.64 21.30 19.69
C LYS A 20 2.66 22.15 18.89
N TYR A 21 2.87 22.24 17.57
CA TYR A 21 2.03 23.01 16.64
C TYR A 21 1.02 22.13 15.89
N ARG A 22 0.78 20.88 16.32
CA ARG A 22 -0.21 20.02 15.70
C ARG A 22 -1.62 20.66 15.83
N PRO A 23 -2.33 20.91 14.72
CA PRO A 23 -3.70 21.42 14.76
C PRO A 23 -4.62 20.57 15.63
N LYS A 24 -5.39 21.25 16.50
CA LYS A 24 -6.41 20.63 17.37
C LYS A 24 -7.82 20.70 16.81
N GLU A 25 -8.03 21.57 15.82
CA GLU A 25 -9.28 21.76 15.09
C GLU A 25 -9.02 21.60 13.59
N LEU A 26 -10.02 21.13 12.85
CA LEU A 26 -9.98 20.97 11.40
C LEU A 26 -9.82 22.31 10.69
N SER A 27 -10.33 23.39 11.30
CA SER A 27 -10.18 24.78 10.83
C SER A 27 -8.72 25.24 10.75
N ASN A 28 -7.85 24.69 11.60
CA ASN A 28 -6.43 25.03 11.67
C ASN A 28 -5.54 24.09 10.83
N VAL A 29 -6.10 23.06 10.20
CA VAL A 29 -5.34 22.21 9.28
C VAL A 29 -5.00 23.01 8.03
N VAL A 30 -3.71 23.08 7.70
CA VAL A 30 -3.24 23.92 6.60
C VAL A 30 -3.46 23.22 5.26
N GLY A 31 -4.30 23.82 4.41
CA GLY A 31 -4.67 23.26 3.11
C GLY A 31 -5.72 22.15 3.21
N ASN A 32 -6.09 21.58 2.05
CA ASN A 32 -7.07 20.50 1.96
C ASN A 32 -8.44 20.85 2.59
N GLU A 33 -8.90 22.10 2.45
CA GLU A 33 -10.15 22.58 3.06
C GLU A 33 -11.38 21.79 2.59
N SER A 34 -11.38 21.34 1.33
CA SER A 34 -12.43 20.47 0.80
C SER A 34 -12.44 19.12 1.53
N ALA A 35 -11.27 18.52 1.75
CA ALA A 35 -11.12 17.22 2.39
C ALA A 35 -11.53 17.26 3.87
N THR A 36 -11.13 18.31 4.60
CA THR A 36 -11.51 18.49 6.01
C THR A 36 -13.01 18.75 6.15
N THR A 37 -13.60 19.52 5.24
CA THR A 37 -15.06 19.74 5.18
C THR A 37 -15.81 18.44 4.90
N GLU A 38 -15.33 17.63 3.96
CA GLU A 38 -15.90 16.32 3.65
C GLU A 38 -15.82 15.33 4.82
N LEU A 39 -14.72 15.37 5.56
CA LEU A 39 -14.50 14.55 6.75
C LEU A 39 -15.47 14.97 7.88
N LYS A 40 -15.63 16.27 8.10
CA LYS A 40 -16.61 16.82 9.05
C LYS A 40 -18.05 16.48 8.68
N ASN A 41 -18.41 16.57 7.40
CA ASN A 41 -19.72 16.18 6.88
C ASN A 41 -20.01 14.68 7.00
N TRP A 42 -18.98 13.85 6.97
CA TRP A 42 -19.12 12.42 7.26
C TRP A 42 -19.35 12.18 8.76
N ALA A 43 -18.59 12.86 9.62
CA ALA A 43 -18.73 12.74 11.07
C ALA A 43 -20.08 13.26 11.59
N SER A 44 -20.62 14.34 11.02
CA SER A 44 -21.93 14.86 11.42
C SER A 44 -23.07 13.87 11.17
N LYS A 45 -22.96 13.02 10.14
CA LYS A 45 -23.94 11.95 9.88
C LYS A 45 -24.00 10.93 11.00
N TRP A 46 -22.89 10.69 11.70
CA TRP A 46 -22.88 9.84 12.87
C TRP A 46 -23.76 10.38 13.99
N VAL A 47 -23.89 11.70 14.14
CA VAL A 47 -24.78 12.30 15.13
C VAL A 47 -26.23 11.86 14.91
N SER A 48 -26.67 11.76 13.65
CA SER A 48 -28.01 11.29 13.27
C SER A 48 -28.19 9.76 13.23
N GLY A 49 -27.15 8.98 13.52
CA GLY A 49 -27.18 7.51 13.46
C GLY A 49 -26.05 6.92 12.60
N LYS A 50 -26.00 5.59 12.49
CA LYS A 50 -24.94 4.91 11.71
C LYS A 50 -25.07 5.25 10.21
N PRO A 51 -24.07 5.90 9.59
CA PRO A 51 -24.13 6.18 8.16
C PRO A 51 -23.94 4.90 7.34
N SER A 52 -24.48 4.88 6.11
CA SER A 52 -24.32 3.75 5.18
C SER A 52 -22.86 3.38 4.87
N LYS A 53 -21.97 4.38 4.95
CA LYS A 53 -20.52 4.21 4.95
C LYS A 53 -19.96 4.63 6.31
N ASN A 54 -19.79 3.66 7.19
CA ASN A 54 -19.27 3.85 8.55
C ASN A 54 -17.72 3.91 8.61
N ALA A 55 -17.04 3.84 7.47
CA ALA A 55 -15.59 4.02 7.39
C ALA A 55 -15.19 5.05 6.32
N VAL A 56 -14.11 5.79 6.58
CA VAL A 56 -13.47 6.70 5.63
C VAL A 56 -12.04 6.26 5.37
N ILE A 57 -11.58 6.42 4.13
CA ILE A 57 -10.17 6.31 3.75
C ILE A 57 -9.63 7.70 3.46
N LEU A 58 -8.66 8.17 4.24
CA LEU A 58 -7.87 9.37 3.96
C LEU A 58 -6.65 8.95 3.12
N ALA A 59 -6.61 9.40 1.87
CA ALA A 59 -5.56 9.03 0.92
C ALA A 59 -4.73 10.24 0.50
N GLY A 60 -3.42 10.08 0.38
CA GLY A 60 -2.52 11.11 -0.16
C GLY A 60 -1.10 10.97 0.38
N LYS A 61 -0.15 11.79 -0.07
CA LYS A 61 1.26 11.70 0.35
C LYS A 61 1.46 11.86 1.86
N ALA A 62 2.62 11.43 2.38
CA ALA A 62 2.96 11.59 3.78
C ALA A 62 3.07 13.07 4.20
N GLY A 63 2.73 13.38 5.45
CA GLY A 63 2.98 14.70 6.06
C GLY A 63 2.08 15.86 5.60
N ILE A 64 1.01 15.58 4.85
CA ILE A 64 0.02 16.60 4.37
C ILE A 64 -1.20 16.80 5.29
N GLY A 65 -1.21 16.18 6.48
CA GLY A 65 -2.24 16.42 7.50
C GLY A 65 -3.32 15.35 7.68
N LYS A 66 -3.17 14.14 7.11
CA LYS A 66 -4.16 13.05 7.23
C LYS A 66 -4.44 12.64 8.68
N THR A 67 -3.41 12.17 9.39
CA THR A 67 -3.49 11.75 10.81
C THR A 67 -3.92 12.91 11.71
N THR A 68 -3.36 14.11 11.48
CA THR A 68 -3.77 15.34 12.17
C THR A 68 -5.26 15.63 12.00
N SER A 69 -5.81 15.48 10.79
CA SER A 69 -7.23 15.74 10.53
C SER A 69 -8.13 14.74 11.25
N ALA A 70 -7.72 13.47 11.36
CA ALA A 70 -8.47 12.46 12.11
C ALA A 70 -8.55 12.81 13.60
N PHE A 71 -7.44 13.23 14.22
CA PHE A 71 -7.43 13.61 15.63
C PHE A 71 -8.13 14.94 15.90
N ALA A 72 -7.96 15.93 15.01
CA ALA A 72 -8.67 17.20 15.08
C ALA A 72 -10.19 17.00 14.96
N LEU A 73 -10.63 16.08 14.10
CA LEU A 73 -12.03 15.68 14.00
C LEU A 73 -12.54 15.07 15.30
N ALA A 74 -11.80 14.11 15.88
CA ALA A 74 -12.21 13.49 17.14
C ALA A 74 -12.37 14.53 18.25
N ASN A 75 -11.42 15.46 18.35
CA ASN A 75 -11.47 16.56 19.31
C ASN A 75 -12.67 17.49 19.09
N GLU A 76 -12.95 17.91 17.83
CA GLU A 76 -14.12 18.74 17.51
C GLU A 76 -15.45 18.04 17.82
N MET A 77 -15.53 16.73 17.62
CA MET A 77 -16.73 15.94 17.86
C MET A 77 -16.88 15.50 19.33
N GLY A 78 -15.87 15.77 20.18
CA GLY A 78 -15.82 15.27 21.55
C GLY A 78 -15.72 13.75 21.63
N TRP A 79 -15.16 13.10 20.61
CA TRP A 79 -14.96 11.66 20.54
C TRP A 79 -13.62 11.28 21.15
N GLU A 80 -13.59 10.17 21.88
CA GLU A 80 -12.32 9.51 22.18
C GLU A 80 -11.73 8.95 20.88
N TYR A 81 -10.42 8.76 20.80
CA TYR A 81 -9.82 8.10 19.65
C TYR A 81 -8.83 7.03 20.09
N LEU A 82 -8.77 5.96 19.32
CA LEU A 82 -7.80 4.89 19.47
C LEU A 82 -7.01 4.80 18.17
N GLU A 83 -5.69 4.94 18.29
CA GLU A 83 -4.76 4.83 17.17
C GLU A 83 -4.14 3.43 17.13
N MET A 84 -4.16 2.83 15.96
CA MET A 84 -3.41 1.62 15.63
C MET A 84 -2.52 1.91 14.44
N ASN A 85 -1.20 1.86 14.66
CA ASN A 85 -0.26 1.87 13.55
C ASN A 85 -0.19 0.46 12.93
N ALA A 86 -0.53 0.38 11.65
CA ALA A 86 -0.60 -0.86 10.88
C ALA A 86 0.74 -1.59 10.75
N SER A 87 1.85 -0.86 10.68
CA SER A 87 3.19 -1.43 10.47
C SER A 87 3.76 -2.13 11.72
N ASP A 88 3.36 -1.67 12.91
CA ASP A 88 3.82 -2.20 14.20
C ASP A 88 3.03 -3.43 14.67
N LYS A 89 1.76 -3.56 14.25
CA LYS A 89 0.83 -4.61 14.72
C LYS A 89 0.21 -5.37 13.56
N ARG A 90 1.05 -6.13 12.84
CA ARG A 90 0.70 -6.87 11.62
C ARG A 90 -0.21 -8.09 11.82
N ASN A 91 -0.40 -8.56 13.05
CA ASN A 91 -1.14 -9.81 13.30
C ASN A 91 -2.65 -9.60 13.48
N ARG A 92 -3.43 -10.51 12.92
CA ARG A 92 -4.90 -10.62 13.07
C ARG A 92 -5.37 -10.47 14.52
N ASP A 93 -4.64 -11.06 15.46
CA ASP A 93 -4.96 -11.04 16.89
C ASP A 93 -4.80 -9.64 17.50
N SER A 94 -3.87 -8.83 16.97
CA SER A 94 -3.71 -7.44 17.39
C SER A 94 -4.89 -6.59 16.93
N ILE A 95 -5.35 -6.79 15.69
CA ILE A 95 -6.55 -6.12 15.16
C ILE A 95 -7.79 -6.56 15.94
N LYS A 96 -7.95 -7.86 16.22
CA LYS A 96 -9.04 -8.37 17.07
C LYS A 96 -9.00 -7.82 18.48
N SER A 97 -7.82 -7.73 19.10
CA SER A 97 -7.70 -7.16 20.45
C SER A 97 -8.00 -5.67 20.49
N PHE A 98 -7.63 -4.93 19.44
CA PHE A 98 -7.93 -3.52 19.27
C PHE A 98 -9.44 -3.31 19.14
N VAL A 99 -10.08 -4.09 18.26
CA VAL A 99 -11.52 -4.01 17.99
C VAL A 99 -12.36 -4.58 19.13
N GLY A 100 -11.90 -5.65 19.79
CA GLY A 100 -12.57 -6.25 20.94
C GLY A 100 -12.66 -5.28 22.11
N ARG A 101 -11.60 -4.52 22.39
CA ARG A 101 -11.63 -3.41 23.37
C ARG A 101 -12.59 -2.31 22.93
N SER A 102 -12.63 -1.97 21.64
CA SER A 102 -13.51 -0.91 21.12
C SER A 102 -14.98 -1.30 20.95
N ALA A 103 -15.29 -2.59 20.90
CA ALA A 103 -16.64 -3.13 20.71
C ALA A 103 -17.29 -3.58 22.02
N VAL A 104 -16.50 -3.84 23.07
CA VAL A 104 -16.97 -4.36 24.37
C VAL A 104 -16.88 -3.30 25.47
N ASP A 105 -15.98 -2.32 25.39
CA ASP A 105 -15.82 -1.36 26.48
C ASP A 105 -16.73 -0.14 26.30
N ASP A 106 -17.77 -0.08 27.13
CA ASP A 106 -18.29 1.18 27.68
C ASP A 106 -17.10 2.11 27.95
N THR A 107 -17.15 3.30 27.34
CA THR A 107 -16.13 4.36 27.37
C THR A 107 -15.37 4.43 28.70
N PHE A 108 -14.21 3.77 28.78
CA PHE A 108 -13.32 3.89 29.94
C PHE A 108 -12.63 5.26 29.90
N SER A 109 -13.25 6.24 30.54
CA SER A 109 -12.58 7.52 30.77
C SER A 109 -11.30 7.30 31.59
N LYS A 110 -10.30 8.17 31.40
CA LYS A 110 -9.01 8.15 32.15
C LYS A 110 -9.16 8.26 33.69
N SER A 111 -10.38 8.39 34.20
CA SER A 111 -10.71 8.49 35.63
C SER A 111 -11.31 7.21 36.23
N GLY A 112 -11.58 6.17 35.43
CA GLY A 112 -12.01 4.86 35.94
C GLY A 112 -13.49 4.74 36.32
N ASP A 113 -14.32 5.74 36.00
CA ASP A 113 -15.78 5.67 36.21
C ASP A 113 -16.48 5.08 34.97
N PHE A 114 -17.29 4.04 35.19
CA PHE A 114 -18.22 3.48 34.21
C PHE A 114 -19.37 4.47 33.99
N GLU A 115 -19.41 5.15 32.84
CA GLU A 115 -20.63 5.81 32.37
C GLU A 115 -21.28 4.93 31.28
N PRO A 116 -22.50 4.39 31.50
CA PRO A 116 -23.24 3.74 30.42
C PRO A 116 -23.48 4.73 29.28
N TYR A 117 -23.62 4.22 28.05
CA TYR A 117 -23.87 4.93 26.78
C TYR A 117 -24.83 6.14 26.92
N LYS A 118 -24.33 7.27 27.42
CA LYS A 118 -25.03 8.55 27.41
C LYS A 118 -24.88 9.08 25.99
N GLU A 119 -26.02 9.38 25.38
CA GLU A 119 -26.17 9.94 24.04
C GLU A 119 -24.97 10.80 23.60
N GLY A 120 -24.15 10.26 22.69
CA GLY A 120 -23.21 11.05 21.89
C GLY A 120 -21.71 10.78 22.05
N LYS A 121 -21.24 10.04 23.06
CA LYS A 121 -19.79 9.72 23.20
C LYS A 121 -19.42 8.50 22.34
N ARG A 122 -18.76 8.74 21.20
CA ARG A 122 -18.22 7.71 20.30
C ARG A 122 -16.70 7.63 20.41
N THR A 123 -16.15 6.50 19.98
CA THR A 123 -14.71 6.29 19.89
C THR A 123 -14.28 6.16 18.44
N LEU A 124 -13.45 7.10 17.96
CA LEU A 124 -12.87 7.08 16.62
C LEU A 124 -11.74 6.07 16.53
N LEU A 125 -11.91 5.07 15.68
CA LEU A 125 -10.87 4.09 15.38
C LEU A 125 -10.00 4.61 14.23
N VAL A 126 -8.75 4.93 14.52
CA VAL A 126 -7.77 5.42 13.53
C VAL A 126 -6.78 4.30 13.24
N VAL A 127 -6.75 3.85 11.99
CA VAL A 127 -5.75 2.89 11.49
C VAL A 127 -4.79 3.64 10.58
N ASP A 128 -3.60 3.96 11.09
CA ASP A 128 -2.56 4.65 10.32
C ASP A 128 -1.73 3.66 9.50
N GLU A 129 -1.17 4.11 8.38
CA GLU A 129 -0.41 3.29 7.41
C GLU A 129 -1.15 2.05 6.93
N ALA A 130 -2.46 2.16 6.73
CA ALA A 130 -3.32 1.03 6.40
C ALA A 130 -2.81 0.26 5.18
N ASP A 131 -2.24 0.91 4.17
CA ASP A 131 -1.62 0.30 2.99
C ASP A 131 -0.49 -0.70 3.29
N ASN A 132 0.20 -0.57 4.43
CA ASN A 132 1.26 -1.51 4.84
C ASN A 132 0.72 -2.88 5.29
N ILE A 133 -0.53 -2.97 5.80
CA ILE A 133 -1.19 -4.26 6.11
C ILE A 133 -1.47 -5.09 4.84
N PHE A 134 -1.37 -4.48 3.65
CA PHE A 134 -1.75 -5.10 2.37
C PHE A 134 -0.57 -5.81 1.69
N GLY A 135 0.57 -5.98 2.39
CA GLY A 135 1.76 -6.73 1.94
C GLY A 135 1.51 -8.22 1.65
N ASN A 136 2.52 -8.92 1.12
CA ASN A 136 2.39 -10.33 0.68
C ASN A 136 2.22 -11.36 1.82
N GLU A 137 2.44 -10.96 3.08
CA GLU A 137 2.45 -11.86 4.24
C GLU A 137 1.08 -11.92 4.98
N ASP A 138 0.20 -10.91 4.81
CA ASP A 138 -0.91 -10.66 5.76
C ASP A 138 -2.33 -10.85 5.18
N ARG A 139 -2.59 -11.99 4.52
CA ARG A 139 -3.95 -12.34 4.02
C ARG A 139 -5.05 -12.30 5.10
N GLY A 140 -4.68 -12.41 6.39
CA GLY A 140 -5.61 -12.38 7.52
C GLY A 140 -6.07 -10.97 7.94
N GLY A 141 -5.22 -9.94 7.81
CA GLY A 141 -5.51 -8.59 8.33
C GLY A 141 -6.62 -7.87 7.56
N ILE A 142 -6.64 -8.02 6.24
CA ILE A 142 -7.65 -7.40 5.35
C ILE A 142 -9.06 -7.88 5.66
N ASN A 143 -9.23 -9.19 5.82
CA ASN A 143 -10.53 -9.78 6.16
C ASN A 143 -10.99 -9.34 7.55
N GLU A 144 -10.06 -9.16 8.49
CA GLU A 144 -10.37 -8.67 9.83
C GLU A 144 -10.82 -7.21 9.82
N ILE A 145 -10.12 -6.31 9.10
CA ILE A 145 -10.53 -4.91 8.92
C ILE A 145 -11.92 -4.85 8.26
N LYS A 146 -12.18 -5.70 7.26
CA LYS A 146 -13.49 -5.79 6.61
C LYS A 146 -14.58 -6.20 7.61
N GLN A 147 -14.36 -7.27 8.38
CA GLN A 147 -15.32 -7.73 9.39
C GLN A 147 -15.54 -6.68 10.48
N THR A 148 -14.48 -5.97 10.86
CA THR A 148 -14.52 -4.85 11.81
C THR A 148 -15.42 -3.74 11.30
N ILE A 149 -15.22 -3.29 10.06
CA ILE A 149 -16.06 -2.25 9.43
C ILE A 149 -17.52 -2.72 9.39
N GLN A 150 -17.79 -3.99 9.08
CA GLN A 150 -19.17 -4.48 8.99
C GLN A 150 -19.87 -4.62 10.35
N ARG A 151 -19.13 -4.99 11.40
CA ARG A 151 -19.68 -5.29 12.73
C ARG A 151 -19.69 -4.09 13.67
N THR A 152 -18.79 -3.13 13.49
CA THR A 152 -18.65 -2.02 14.43
C THR A 152 -19.81 -1.03 14.34
N GLU A 153 -20.16 -0.46 15.50
CA GLU A 153 -21.02 0.72 15.63
C GLU A 153 -20.21 2.01 15.86
N GLN A 154 -18.89 1.93 15.72
CA GLN A 154 -17.96 3.05 15.92
C GLN A 154 -17.44 3.60 14.58
N PRO A 155 -17.11 4.90 14.50
CA PRO A 155 -16.51 5.50 13.31
C PRO A 155 -15.08 5.01 13.08
N ILE A 156 -14.77 4.64 11.83
CA ILE A 156 -13.43 4.19 11.43
C ILE A 156 -12.81 5.15 10.41
N VAL A 157 -11.56 5.51 10.64
CA VAL A 157 -10.70 6.24 9.70
C VAL A 157 -9.48 5.39 9.36
N LEU A 158 -9.36 5.01 8.09
CA LEU A 158 -8.18 4.35 7.53
C LEU A 158 -7.32 5.42 6.86
N ILE A 159 -6.03 5.47 7.17
CA ILE A 159 -5.10 6.41 6.55
C ILE A 159 -4.15 5.62 5.66
N ALA A 160 -4.00 6.02 4.41
CA ALA A 160 -3.09 5.37 3.47
C ALA A 160 -2.28 6.42 2.69
N ASN A 161 -1.04 6.08 2.37
CA ASN A 161 -0.23 6.89 1.47
C ASN A 161 -0.61 6.63 0.00
N ASP A 162 -0.84 5.36 -0.34
CA ASP A 162 -1.33 4.96 -1.66
C ASP A 162 -2.71 4.26 -1.57
N TYR A 163 -3.73 4.94 -2.10
CA TYR A 163 -5.09 4.39 -2.21
C TYR A 163 -5.18 3.19 -3.16
N TYR A 164 -4.40 3.17 -4.23
CA TYR A 164 -4.39 2.08 -5.19
C TYR A 164 -3.78 0.83 -4.60
N ASP A 165 -2.69 0.93 -3.84
CA ASP A 165 -2.11 -0.25 -3.18
C ASP A 165 -3.06 -0.84 -2.14
N LEU A 166 -3.72 0.02 -1.36
CA LEU A 166 -4.77 -0.38 -0.43
C LEU A 166 -5.93 -1.12 -1.13
N THR A 167 -6.36 -0.61 -2.29
CA THR A 167 -7.62 -1.05 -2.90
C THR A 167 -7.48 -1.96 -4.12
N ARG A 168 -6.28 -2.17 -4.64
CA ARG A 168 -5.98 -3.12 -5.73
C ARG A 168 -6.20 -4.56 -5.30
N ARG A 169 -6.02 -4.85 -4.01
CA ARG A 169 -6.15 -6.20 -3.44
C ARG A 169 -7.55 -6.50 -2.86
N SER A 170 -8.39 -5.48 -2.65
CA SER A 170 -9.75 -5.61 -2.10
C SER A 170 -10.69 -4.56 -2.68
N ASN A 171 -11.58 -4.97 -3.60
CA ASN A 171 -12.60 -4.08 -4.19
C ASN A 171 -13.73 -3.78 -3.18
N GLU A 172 -13.86 -4.58 -2.13
CA GLU A 172 -14.85 -4.47 -1.08
C GLU A 172 -14.62 -3.23 -0.22
N LEU A 173 -13.37 -2.87 0.08
CA LEU A 173 -13.03 -1.65 0.81
C LEU A 173 -13.48 -0.40 0.05
N LYS A 174 -13.41 -0.41 -1.29
CA LYS A 174 -13.95 0.69 -2.12
C LYS A 174 -15.45 0.86 -1.95
N LYS A 175 -16.18 -0.24 -1.73
CA LYS A 175 -17.63 -0.23 -1.54
C LYS A 175 -18.00 0.24 -0.13
N LEU A 176 -17.33 -0.30 0.89
CA LEU A 176 -17.62 -0.04 2.31
C LEU A 176 -17.19 1.37 2.77
N CYS A 177 -16.06 1.87 2.26
CA CYS A 177 -15.47 3.12 2.74
C CYS A 177 -15.81 4.32 1.83
N LYS A 178 -15.84 5.52 2.39
CA LYS A 178 -15.81 6.78 1.62
C LYS A 178 -14.35 7.20 1.42
N LYS A 179 -13.93 7.45 0.17
CA LYS A 179 -12.61 8.01 -0.15
C LYS A 179 -12.63 9.53 0.08
N ILE A 180 -11.64 10.04 0.80
CA ILE A 180 -11.33 11.47 0.89
C ILE A 180 -9.86 11.64 0.51
N GLU A 181 -9.59 12.48 -0.49
CA GLU A 181 -8.26 12.68 -1.04
C GLU A 181 -7.63 13.94 -0.46
N PHE A 182 -6.38 13.82 -0.04
CA PHE A 182 -5.54 14.90 0.44
C PHE A 182 -4.44 15.15 -0.59
N GLU A 183 -4.32 16.40 -0.99
CA GLU A 183 -3.33 16.87 -1.95
C GLU A 183 -2.14 17.53 -1.24
N PRO A 184 -0.96 17.61 -1.90
CA PRO A 184 0.18 18.38 -1.41
C PRO A 184 -0.20 19.85 -1.16
N VAL A 185 0.21 20.38 -0.01
CA VAL A 185 -0.17 21.73 0.41
C VAL A 185 0.56 22.80 -0.40
N GLU A 186 -0.17 23.83 -0.82
CA GLU A 186 0.40 24.97 -1.55
C GLU A 186 1.52 25.67 -0.77
N LYS A 187 2.58 26.08 -1.48
CA LYS A 187 3.79 26.67 -0.88
C LYS A 187 3.47 27.92 -0.08
N GLU A 188 2.54 28.74 -0.57
CA GLU A 188 2.11 29.98 0.06
C GLU A 188 1.45 29.71 1.42
N LYS A 189 0.66 28.64 1.53
CA LYS A 189 0.02 28.22 2.79
C LYS A 189 1.06 27.70 3.78
N ILE A 190 2.02 26.90 3.32
CA ILE A 190 3.15 26.43 4.15
C ILE A 190 3.96 27.62 4.68
N VAL A 191 4.29 28.60 3.83
CA VAL A 191 5.03 29.79 4.25
C VAL A 191 4.27 30.58 5.32
N ARG A 192 2.93 30.68 5.25
CA ARG A 192 2.12 31.32 6.29
C ARG A 192 2.25 30.59 7.62
N LEU A 193 2.11 29.26 7.63
CA LEU A 193 2.31 28.44 8.82
C LEU A 193 3.69 28.64 9.44
N LEU A 194 4.75 28.56 8.62
CA LEU A 194 6.12 28.72 9.12
C LEU A 194 6.35 30.11 9.74
N LYS A 195 5.72 31.16 9.20
CA LYS A 195 5.76 32.51 9.79
C LYS A 195 5.11 32.57 11.16
N GLU A 196 3.97 31.89 11.32
CA GLU A 196 3.26 31.82 12.61
C GLU A 196 4.11 31.10 13.65
N ILE A 197 4.68 29.94 13.30
CA ILE A 197 5.59 29.18 14.17
C ILE A 197 6.80 30.03 14.57
N CYS A 198 7.46 30.71 13.63
CA CYS A 198 8.61 31.57 13.96
C CYS A 198 8.24 32.71 14.93
N LYS A 199 7.05 33.32 14.76
CA LYS A 199 6.57 34.36 15.67
C LYS A 199 6.32 33.81 17.07
N SER A 200 5.72 32.63 17.18
CA SER A 200 5.46 31.96 18.46
C SER A 200 6.74 31.52 19.17
N GLU A 201 7.77 31.13 18.43
CA GLU A 201 9.08 30.73 18.96
C GLU A 201 10.03 31.93 19.18
N GLY A 202 9.63 33.15 18.80
CA GLY A 202 10.46 34.35 18.94
C GLY A 202 11.70 34.36 18.03
N VAL A 203 11.66 33.64 16.90
CA VAL A 203 12.78 33.52 15.96
C VAL A 203 12.61 34.52 14.81
N GLU A 204 13.61 35.37 14.57
CA GLU A 204 13.60 36.23 13.38
C GLU A 204 13.83 35.43 12.11
N TYR A 205 13.25 35.85 10.99
CA TYR A 205 13.33 35.11 9.74
C TYR A 205 13.39 36.02 8.50
N ASP A 206 14.06 35.53 7.46
CA ASP A 206 13.91 36.02 6.10
C ASP A 206 12.79 35.26 5.36
N ILE A 207 11.92 35.99 4.67
CA ILE A 207 10.87 35.41 3.81
C ILE A 207 11.49 34.54 2.71
N GLY A 208 12.67 34.93 2.19
CA GLY A 208 13.43 34.14 1.23
C GLY A 208 13.81 32.76 1.77
N ALA A 209 14.14 32.68 3.06
CA ALA A 209 14.47 31.42 3.72
C ALA A 209 13.22 30.52 3.87
N LEU A 210 12.11 31.06 4.38
CA LEU A 210 10.87 30.29 4.53
C LEU A 210 10.34 29.76 3.20
N ARG A 211 10.42 30.55 2.12
CA ARG A 211 10.06 30.10 0.77
C ARG A 211 10.95 28.96 0.28
N ALA A 212 12.24 28.98 0.61
CA ALA A 212 13.15 27.90 0.23
C ALA A 212 12.86 26.61 1.01
N ILE A 213 12.51 26.70 2.31
CA ILE A 213 12.04 25.55 3.10
C ILE A 213 10.73 24.98 2.52
N ALA A 214 9.73 25.82 2.26
CA ALA A 214 8.47 25.40 1.66
C ALA A 214 8.64 24.82 0.25
N LYS A 215 9.57 25.37 -0.55
CA LYS A 215 9.91 24.79 -1.87
C LYS A 215 10.55 23.41 -1.72
N ARG A 216 11.45 23.25 -0.75
CA ARG A 216 12.11 21.98 -0.47
C ARG A 216 11.14 20.94 0.07
N SER A 217 10.11 21.33 0.81
CA SER A 217 9.15 20.37 1.38
C SER A 217 8.21 19.74 0.34
N GLU A 218 8.05 20.35 -0.84
CA GLU A 218 7.18 19.86 -1.94
C GLU A 218 5.74 19.58 -1.50
N GLY A 219 5.23 20.38 -0.57
CA GLY A 219 3.86 20.27 -0.08
C GLY A 219 3.67 19.42 1.18
N ASP A 220 4.73 18.78 1.69
CA ASP A 220 4.74 18.11 3.00
C ASP A 220 4.94 19.16 4.13
N VAL A 221 3.96 19.24 5.02
CA VAL A 221 3.92 20.23 6.11
C VAL A 221 4.79 19.78 7.29
N ARG A 222 4.68 18.51 7.71
CA ARG A 222 5.48 17.93 8.80
C ARG A 222 6.96 18.11 8.52
N SER A 223 7.34 17.80 7.29
CA SER A 223 8.66 18.06 6.73
C SER A 223 9.10 19.52 6.83
N ALA A 224 8.26 20.47 6.43
CA ALA A 224 8.61 21.88 6.44
C ALA A 224 8.86 22.39 7.89
N VAL A 225 8.05 21.93 8.84
CA VAL A 225 8.19 22.27 10.26
C VAL A 225 9.47 21.70 10.85
N ARG A 226 9.81 20.43 10.57
CA ARG A 226 11.09 19.82 11.00
C ARG A 226 12.32 20.52 10.43
N ASP A 227 12.26 20.91 9.16
CA ASP A 227 13.34 21.68 8.54
C ASP A 227 13.50 23.04 9.24
N LEU A 228 12.40 23.71 9.56
CA LEU A 228 12.43 24.97 10.29
C LEU A 228 13.00 24.81 11.70
N GLU A 229 12.53 23.81 12.44
CA GLU A 229 13.02 23.47 13.79
C GLU A 229 14.52 23.16 13.76
N SER A 230 14.98 22.36 12.79
CA SER A 230 16.40 22.03 12.63
C SER A 230 17.27 23.26 12.40
N VAL A 231 16.81 24.23 11.59
CA VAL A 231 17.54 25.48 11.36
C VAL A 231 17.49 26.39 12.59
N ALA A 232 16.35 26.43 13.29
CA ALA A 232 16.16 27.25 14.49
C ALA A 232 16.98 26.74 15.69
N LEU A 233 17.09 25.42 15.87
CA LEU A 233 17.92 24.79 16.91
C LEU A 233 19.42 25.10 16.71
N GLY A 234 19.85 25.30 15.46
CA GLY A 234 21.24 25.62 15.12
C GLY A 234 21.65 27.06 15.43
N ARG A 235 20.73 28.04 15.41
CA ARG A 235 21.01 29.48 15.65
C ARG A 235 19.77 30.21 16.17
N LYS A 236 19.84 30.74 17.39
CA LYS A 236 18.69 31.31 18.11
C LYS A 236 18.24 32.71 17.68
N GLU A 237 18.97 33.41 16.80
CA GLU A 237 18.70 34.84 16.57
C GLU A 237 18.01 35.16 15.23
N ARG A 238 18.41 34.56 14.10
CA ARG A 238 17.78 34.83 12.80
C ARG A 238 18.01 33.73 11.76
N ILE A 239 16.95 33.33 11.07
CA ILE A 239 16.98 32.35 9.96
C ILE A 239 17.18 33.07 8.62
N SER A 240 18.31 32.84 7.97
CA SER A 240 18.63 33.41 6.66
C SER A 240 18.65 32.34 5.55
N ARG A 241 18.62 32.78 4.28
CA ARG A 241 18.67 31.86 3.13
C ARG A 241 19.99 31.05 3.06
N GLN A 242 21.08 31.57 3.63
CA GLN A 242 22.37 30.88 3.67
C GLN A 242 22.34 29.68 4.61
N ASP A 243 21.52 29.74 5.65
CA ASP A 243 21.43 28.68 6.68
C ASP A 243 20.72 27.42 6.17
N ILE A 244 19.97 27.54 5.08
CA ILE A 244 19.33 26.41 4.40
C ILE A 244 20.36 25.52 3.72
N GLY A 245 21.56 26.04 3.39
CA GLY A 245 22.64 25.24 2.82
C GLY A 245 23.14 24.12 3.73
N PHE A 246 22.92 24.22 5.05
CA PHE A 246 23.27 23.18 6.02
C PHE A 246 22.26 22.03 6.07
N LEU A 247 21.05 22.24 5.55
CA LEU A 247 20.06 21.18 5.41
C LEU A 247 20.47 20.30 4.21
N GLY A 248 21.19 19.20 4.48
CA GLY A 248 21.66 18.24 3.47
C GLY A 248 20.55 17.78 2.50
N SER A 249 20.89 17.22 1.33
CA SER A 249 19.85 16.66 0.44
C SER A 249 19.01 15.62 1.19
N ARG A 250 17.68 15.77 1.19
CA ARG A 250 16.80 14.76 1.79
C ARG A 250 16.83 13.52 0.89
N ASP A 251 17.14 12.37 1.51
CA ASP A 251 16.79 11.08 0.96
C ASP A 251 15.26 10.99 0.94
N ARG A 252 14.67 11.29 -0.21
CA ARG A 252 13.30 10.87 -0.53
C ARG A 252 13.41 9.82 -1.59
N GLU A 253 12.58 8.80 -1.46
CA GLU A 253 12.30 7.87 -2.55
C GLU A 253 11.96 8.70 -3.80
N ALA A 254 12.83 8.62 -4.80
CA ALA A 254 12.59 9.29 -6.07
C ALA A 254 11.43 8.58 -6.76
N GLU A 255 10.45 9.35 -7.24
CA GLU A 255 9.39 8.76 -8.04
C GLU A 255 9.94 8.31 -9.41
N ILE A 256 9.45 7.17 -9.91
CA ILE A 256 9.95 6.57 -11.16
C ILE A 256 9.73 7.48 -12.38
N PHE A 257 8.56 8.13 -12.51
CA PHE A 257 8.26 8.94 -13.70
C PHE A 257 9.13 10.20 -13.82
N PRO A 258 9.31 11.03 -12.76
CA PRO A 258 10.28 12.12 -12.81
C PRO A 258 11.72 11.65 -13.07
N THR A 259 12.07 10.44 -12.62
CA THR A 259 13.39 9.85 -12.86
C THR A 259 13.56 9.47 -14.32
N LEU A 260 12.56 8.84 -14.94
CA LEU A 260 12.53 8.57 -16.38
C LEU A 260 12.64 9.86 -17.20
N THR A 261 11.99 10.95 -16.79
CA THR A 261 12.16 12.27 -17.42
C THR A 261 13.63 12.69 -17.42
N LYS A 262 14.31 12.56 -16.29
CA LYS A 262 15.73 12.96 -16.17
C LYS A 262 16.65 12.09 -17.03
N ILE A 263 16.35 10.79 -17.17
CA ILE A 263 17.13 9.85 -17.99
C ILE A 263 16.86 10.09 -19.48
N LEU A 264 15.59 10.06 -19.89
CA LEU A 264 15.16 9.96 -21.28
C LEU A 264 15.04 11.33 -21.98
N GLN A 265 14.62 12.41 -21.30
CA GLN A 265 14.46 13.74 -21.93
C GLN A 265 15.74 14.56 -21.89
N ASN A 266 16.41 14.67 -20.73
CA ASN A 266 17.59 15.53 -20.58
C ASN A 266 18.88 14.90 -21.12
N LYS A 267 19.69 15.65 -21.87
CA LYS A 267 21.02 15.20 -22.35
C LYS A 267 22.12 15.52 -21.33
N ASP A 268 21.93 15.06 -20.10
CA ASP A 268 22.87 15.26 -19.00
C ASP A 268 23.09 13.91 -18.30
N PRO A 269 24.14 13.16 -18.71
CA PRO A 269 24.41 11.82 -18.17
C PRO A 269 24.67 11.83 -16.66
N ILE A 270 25.22 12.93 -16.12
CA ILE A 270 25.51 13.05 -14.69
C ILE A 270 24.20 13.16 -13.91
N LYS A 271 23.28 14.03 -14.34
CA LYS A 271 21.97 14.16 -13.72
C LYS A 271 21.12 12.90 -13.86
N ALA A 272 21.21 12.22 -15.01
CA ALA A 272 20.54 10.94 -15.22
C ALA A 272 21.02 9.90 -14.18
N ARG A 273 22.34 9.75 -14.02
CA ARG A 273 22.92 8.86 -13.01
C ARG A 273 22.50 9.22 -11.58
N GLU A 274 22.58 10.50 -11.22
CA GLU A 274 22.24 10.97 -9.87
C GLU A 274 20.76 10.78 -9.54
N SER A 275 19.88 10.86 -10.55
CA SER A 275 18.44 10.72 -10.35
C SER A 275 18.00 9.35 -9.83
N VAL A 276 18.81 8.31 -10.04
CA VAL A 276 18.50 6.92 -9.63
C VAL A 276 19.08 6.58 -8.25
N ARG A 277 19.89 7.44 -7.64
CA ARG A 277 20.51 7.16 -6.34
C ARG A 277 19.50 6.88 -5.23
N PHE A 278 18.36 7.57 -5.26
CA PHE A 278 17.32 7.49 -4.24
C PHE A 278 16.05 6.84 -4.78
N LEU A 279 16.10 6.23 -5.97
CA LEU A 279 14.96 5.49 -6.52
C LEU A 279 14.88 4.12 -5.84
N ASP A 280 13.78 3.83 -5.17
CA ASP A 280 13.51 2.52 -4.55
C ASP A 280 12.97 1.52 -5.59
N GLU A 281 13.77 1.29 -6.63
CA GLU A 281 13.50 0.30 -7.66
C GLU A 281 14.74 -0.55 -7.88
N GLU A 282 14.55 -1.86 -7.98
CA GLU A 282 15.66 -2.75 -8.30
C GLU A 282 16.20 -2.43 -9.70
N PRO A 283 17.52 -2.59 -9.93
CA PRO A 283 18.12 -2.32 -11.25
C PRO A 283 17.45 -3.07 -12.41
N ALA A 284 16.96 -4.29 -12.17
CA ALA A 284 16.26 -5.07 -13.18
C ALA A 284 14.89 -4.47 -13.54
N ASP A 285 14.14 -4.00 -12.54
CA ASP A 285 12.84 -3.37 -12.77
C ASP A 285 12.99 -1.99 -13.43
N LEU A 286 13.97 -1.20 -12.99
CA LEU A 286 14.30 0.07 -13.65
C LEU A 286 14.64 -0.12 -15.14
N MET A 287 15.38 -1.17 -15.50
CA MET A 287 15.69 -1.47 -16.90
C MET A 287 14.41 -1.67 -17.73
N ILE A 288 13.43 -2.40 -17.18
CA ILE A 288 12.13 -2.65 -17.81
C ILE A 288 11.31 -1.35 -17.96
N TRP A 289 11.39 -0.45 -16.97
CA TRP A 289 10.81 0.90 -17.07
C TRP A 289 11.42 1.74 -18.19
N ILE A 290 12.74 1.69 -18.34
CA ILE A 290 13.44 2.41 -19.41
C ILE A 290 13.09 1.79 -20.78
N ASP A 291 13.11 0.47 -20.91
CA ASP A 291 12.76 -0.27 -22.14
C ASP A 291 11.37 0.11 -22.70
N GLU A 292 10.34 0.10 -21.85
CA GLU A 292 8.95 0.43 -22.26
C GLU A 292 8.80 1.88 -22.77
N ASN A 293 9.62 2.79 -22.24
CA ASN A 293 9.49 4.22 -22.46
C ASN A 293 10.51 4.79 -23.45
N LEU A 294 11.59 4.05 -23.74
CA LEU A 294 12.60 4.45 -24.72
C LEU A 294 12.01 4.76 -26.11
N PRO A 295 11.16 3.90 -26.74
CA PRO A 295 10.61 4.19 -28.08
C PRO A 295 9.56 5.29 -28.06
N ARG A 296 9.07 5.70 -26.88
CA ARG A 296 8.12 6.82 -26.74
C ARG A 296 8.82 8.18 -26.77
N GLU A 297 10.10 8.21 -26.38
CA GLU A 297 10.88 9.44 -26.28
C GLU A 297 11.90 9.56 -27.44
N TYR A 298 12.49 8.45 -27.87
CA TYR A 298 13.54 8.43 -28.89
C TYR A 298 12.90 8.20 -30.26
N SER A 299 12.54 9.29 -30.94
CA SER A 299 11.91 9.24 -32.26
C SER A 299 12.90 8.98 -33.41
N ASP A 300 14.18 9.29 -33.23
CA ASP A 300 15.22 9.01 -34.22
C ASP A 300 15.68 7.55 -34.11
N GLU A 301 15.70 6.84 -35.23
CA GLU A 301 16.03 5.41 -35.29
C GLU A 301 17.45 5.10 -34.80
N ARG A 302 18.41 6.01 -35.04
CA ARG A 302 19.80 5.81 -34.62
C ARG A 302 19.96 6.03 -33.12
N ASP A 303 19.32 7.08 -32.60
CA ASP A 303 19.29 7.35 -31.16
C ASP A 303 18.62 6.18 -30.42
N LEU A 304 17.50 5.67 -30.96
CA LEU A 304 16.76 4.54 -30.39
C LEU A 304 17.62 3.26 -30.39
N ALA A 305 18.27 2.94 -31.51
CA ALA A 305 19.16 1.79 -31.60
C ALA A 305 20.34 1.91 -30.62
N ALA A 306 20.94 3.10 -30.50
CA ALA A 306 22.02 3.35 -29.55
C ALA A 306 21.54 3.24 -28.09
N GLY A 307 20.31 3.69 -27.78
CA GLY A 307 19.70 3.52 -26.47
C GLY A 307 19.50 2.05 -26.10
N TYR A 308 18.99 1.24 -27.04
CA TYR A 308 18.84 -0.20 -26.84
C TYR A 308 20.17 -0.95 -26.73
N GLU A 309 21.20 -0.52 -27.46
CA GLU A 309 22.55 -1.06 -27.31
C GLU A 309 23.10 -0.85 -25.89
N TRP A 310 22.85 0.31 -25.28
CA TRP A 310 23.20 0.56 -23.88
C TRP A 310 22.37 -0.29 -22.91
N LEU A 311 21.06 -0.41 -23.13
CA LEU A 311 20.21 -1.29 -22.30
C LEU A 311 20.65 -2.76 -22.39
N SER A 312 20.97 -3.24 -23.59
CA SER A 312 21.47 -4.61 -23.82
C SER A 312 22.77 -4.86 -23.05
N LYS A 313 23.69 -3.88 -23.06
CA LYS A 313 24.91 -3.96 -22.23
C LYS A 313 24.59 -4.04 -20.74
N ALA A 314 23.63 -3.25 -20.25
CA ALA A 314 23.23 -3.27 -18.86
C ALA A 314 22.66 -4.64 -18.46
N ASP A 315 21.84 -5.26 -19.32
CA ASP A 315 21.28 -6.60 -19.11
C ASP A 315 22.37 -7.66 -18.93
N VAL A 316 23.47 -7.59 -19.69
CA VAL A 316 24.62 -8.48 -19.50
C VAL A 316 25.23 -8.36 -18.10
N TYR A 317 25.32 -7.15 -17.54
CA TYR A 317 25.78 -6.96 -16.16
C TYR A 317 24.78 -7.49 -15.14
N LEU A 318 23.47 -7.30 -15.36
CA LEU A 318 22.43 -7.86 -14.50
C LEU A 318 22.44 -9.40 -14.52
N GLY A 319 22.61 -10.02 -15.69
CA GLY A 319 22.76 -11.47 -15.84
C GLY A 319 23.97 -12.02 -15.08
N ARG A 320 25.08 -11.27 -15.01
CA ARG A 320 26.24 -11.63 -14.18
C ARG A 320 25.94 -11.58 -12.68
N VAL A 321 25.07 -10.66 -12.23
CA VAL A 321 24.62 -10.64 -10.84
C VAL A 321 23.82 -11.88 -10.51
N MET A 322 22.86 -12.23 -11.36
CA MET A 322 22.00 -13.40 -11.15
C MET A 322 22.77 -14.72 -11.19
N SER A 323 23.77 -14.84 -12.06
CA SER A 323 24.53 -16.09 -12.24
C SER A 323 25.70 -16.25 -11.26
N ARG A 324 26.36 -15.16 -10.84
CA ARG A 324 27.60 -15.20 -10.05
C ARG A 324 27.50 -14.51 -8.69
N GLN A 325 26.32 -14.01 -8.32
CA GLN A 325 26.09 -13.23 -7.10
C GLN A 325 27.03 -12.02 -6.97
N TRP A 326 27.51 -11.49 -8.09
CA TRP A 326 28.46 -10.38 -8.09
C TRP A 326 27.73 -9.02 -8.03
N TYR A 327 27.13 -8.72 -6.88
CA TYR A 327 26.28 -7.54 -6.68
C TYR A 327 26.94 -6.19 -6.97
N ARG A 328 28.28 -6.08 -6.95
CA ARG A 328 28.99 -4.86 -7.40
C ARG A 328 28.65 -4.50 -8.86
N SER A 329 28.28 -5.48 -9.68
CA SER A 329 27.86 -5.27 -11.06
C SER A 329 26.58 -4.42 -11.19
N TRP A 330 25.76 -4.31 -10.14
CA TRP A 330 24.59 -3.41 -10.13
C TRP A 330 24.97 -1.94 -10.30
N ALA A 331 26.09 -1.49 -9.73
CA ALA A 331 26.54 -0.11 -9.90
C ALA A 331 26.82 0.19 -11.38
N TYR A 332 27.53 -0.72 -12.05
CA TYR A 332 27.84 -0.61 -13.47
C TYR A 332 26.58 -0.72 -14.34
N ALA A 333 25.70 -1.67 -14.07
CA ALA A 333 24.43 -1.79 -14.78
C ALA A 333 23.61 -0.50 -14.68
N LYS A 334 23.50 0.07 -13.48
CA LYS A 334 22.81 1.35 -13.23
C LYS A 334 23.42 2.49 -14.02
N ASP A 335 24.74 2.65 -13.99
CA ASP A 335 25.41 3.71 -14.76
C ASP A 335 25.19 3.55 -16.27
N ILE A 336 25.27 2.32 -16.79
CA ILE A 336 25.10 2.01 -18.21
C ILE A 336 23.67 2.29 -18.67
N MET A 337 22.65 1.80 -17.95
CA MET A 337 21.25 2.01 -18.35
C MET A 337 20.74 3.44 -18.13
N THR A 338 21.43 4.24 -17.30
CA THR A 338 21.02 5.63 -17.03
C THR A 338 21.83 6.62 -17.84
N ALA A 339 23.11 6.78 -17.51
CA ALA A 339 24.02 7.71 -18.18
C ALA A 339 24.31 7.29 -19.61
N GLY A 340 24.49 5.98 -19.87
CA GLY A 340 24.70 5.44 -21.21
C GLY A 340 23.51 5.73 -22.12
N VAL A 341 22.30 5.34 -21.70
CA VAL A 341 21.06 5.64 -22.44
C VAL A 341 20.87 7.14 -22.63
N SER A 342 21.03 7.95 -21.58
CA SER A 342 20.94 9.42 -21.69
C SER A 342 21.94 10.02 -22.68
N SER A 343 23.12 9.41 -22.83
CA SER A 343 24.15 9.85 -23.77
C SER A 343 23.91 9.43 -25.23
N ALA A 344 23.05 8.44 -25.47
CA ALA A 344 22.78 7.92 -26.82
C ALA A 344 22.05 8.92 -27.73
N LYS A 345 21.28 9.85 -27.16
CA LYS A 345 20.55 10.84 -27.97
C LYS A 345 21.46 11.94 -28.49
N ASN A 346 21.25 12.30 -29.75
CA ASN A 346 21.98 13.40 -30.38
C ASN A 346 21.49 14.77 -29.89
N LYS A 347 20.18 14.92 -29.68
CA LYS A 347 19.56 16.17 -29.19
C LYS A 347 18.65 15.89 -28.01
N ALA A 348 18.54 16.86 -27.10
CA ALA A 348 17.49 16.81 -26.09
C ALA A 348 16.13 16.95 -26.77
N HIS A 349 15.20 16.05 -26.45
CA HIS A 349 13.85 16.10 -26.99
C HIS A 349 13.09 17.27 -26.35
N ARG A 350 12.31 17.99 -27.16
CA ARG A 350 11.53 19.16 -26.73
C ARG A 350 10.05 18.85 -26.98
N GLY A 351 9.42 18.20 -26.01
CA GLY A 351 8.03 17.79 -26.09
C GLY A 351 7.56 17.17 -24.79
N TRP A 352 6.24 17.08 -24.62
CA TRP A 352 5.67 16.33 -23.52
C TRP A 352 5.43 14.89 -23.95
N THR A 353 6.04 13.95 -23.22
CA THR A 353 5.87 12.51 -23.45
C THR A 353 5.16 11.90 -22.26
N LYS A 354 4.11 11.11 -22.53
CA LYS A 354 3.41 10.35 -21.49
C LYS A 354 4.09 9.00 -21.30
N TYR A 355 4.87 8.89 -20.23
CA TYR A 355 5.40 7.59 -19.82
C TYR A 355 4.32 6.67 -19.30
N ALA A 356 4.54 5.37 -19.46
CA ALA A 356 3.63 4.33 -19.02
C ALA A 356 4.34 3.27 -18.19
N PHE A 357 3.54 2.57 -17.41
CA PHE A 357 3.95 1.37 -16.68
C PHE A 357 4.33 0.25 -17.65
N PRO A 358 5.36 -0.57 -17.34
CA PRO A 358 5.81 -1.64 -18.21
C PRO A 358 4.75 -2.67 -18.54
N THR A 359 4.50 -2.86 -19.84
CA THR A 359 3.54 -3.84 -20.32
C THR A 359 4.02 -5.26 -20.09
N TRP A 360 5.34 -5.49 -20.09
CA TRP A 360 5.95 -6.80 -19.83
C TRP A 360 5.58 -7.35 -18.45
N ILE A 361 5.69 -6.54 -17.39
CA ILE A 361 5.31 -6.94 -16.02
C ILE A 361 3.85 -7.38 -15.97
N ARG A 362 2.95 -6.59 -16.58
CA ARG A 362 1.52 -6.93 -16.68
C ARG A 362 1.29 -8.24 -17.42
N LYS A 363 1.96 -8.45 -18.56
CA LYS A 363 1.88 -9.69 -19.37
C LYS A 363 2.42 -10.90 -18.59
N MET A 364 3.50 -10.73 -17.84
CA MET A 364 4.10 -11.81 -17.05
C MET A 364 3.21 -12.22 -15.88
N SER A 365 2.55 -11.25 -15.23
CA SER A 365 1.55 -11.51 -14.20
C SER A 365 0.32 -12.22 -14.77
N SER A 366 -0.28 -11.69 -15.85
CA SER A 366 -1.50 -12.26 -16.43
C SER A 366 -1.28 -13.67 -17.00
N SER A 367 -0.11 -13.93 -17.59
CA SER A 367 0.25 -15.24 -18.14
C SER A 367 0.73 -16.25 -17.09
N LYS A 368 0.90 -15.87 -15.82
CA LYS A 368 1.48 -16.74 -14.78
C LYS A 368 0.70 -18.06 -14.62
N GLY A 369 -0.63 -17.98 -14.60
CA GLY A 369 -1.49 -19.17 -14.51
C GLY A 369 -1.30 -20.12 -15.69
N VAL A 370 -1.43 -19.59 -16.90
CA VAL A 370 -1.22 -20.35 -18.15
C VAL A 370 0.18 -20.96 -18.22
N ARG A 371 1.22 -20.21 -17.87
CA ARG A 371 2.61 -20.70 -17.86
C ARG A 371 2.82 -21.82 -16.83
N ASN A 372 2.15 -21.76 -15.68
CA ASN A 372 2.21 -22.82 -14.68
C ASN A 372 1.52 -24.10 -15.15
N ILE A 373 0.35 -23.98 -15.81
CA ILE A 373 -0.35 -25.12 -16.42
C ILE A 373 0.54 -25.77 -17.49
N LYS A 374 1.06 -24.98 -18.44
CA LYS A 374 2.01 -25.47 -19.46
C LYS A 374 3.22 -26.17 -18.84
N ARG A 375 3.81 -25.59 -17.79
CA ARG A 375 4.96 -26.20 -17.09
C ARG A 375 4.60 -27.54 -16.44
N ARG A 376 3.41 -27.69 -15.85
CA ARG A 376 2.97 -28.96 -15.26
C ARG A 376 2.74 -30.03 -16.33
N ILE A 377 2.00 -29.71 -17.38
CA ILE A 377 1.78 -30.60 -18.53
C ILE A 377 3.12 -31.03 -19.14
N GLY A 378 4.03 -30.07 -19.40
CA GLY A 378 5.35 -30.37 -19.95
C GLY A 378 6.28 -31.13 -19.00
N ARG A 379 6.03 -31.15 -17.69
CA ARG A 379 6.76 -32.02 -16.74
C ARG A 379 6.22 -33.45 -16.76
N LYS A 380 4.92 -33.62 -16.98
CA LYS A 380 4.26 -34.92 -17.06
C LYS A 380 4.53 -35.62 -18.39
N LEU A 381 4.57 -34.86 -19.49
CA LEU A 381 4.91 -35.38 -20.80
C LEU A 381 6.40 -35.68 -20.97
N ALA A 382 7.29 -34.90 -20.35
CA ALA A 382 8.74 -35.01 -20.55
C ALA A 382 9.31 -36.44 -20.41
N PRO A 383 8.94 -37.23 -19.38
CA PRO A 383 9.34 -38.62 -19.26
C PRO A 383 8.85 -39.52 -20.40
N GLU A 384 7.58 -39.37 -20.80
CA GLU A 384 6.92 -40.21 -21.80
C GLU A 384 7.48 -40.02 -23.22
N ILE A 385 7.80 -38.78 -23.59
CA ILE A 385 8.32 -38.46 -24.93
C ILE A 385 9.83 -38.22 -24.95
N HIS A 386 10.52 -38.56 -23.85
CA HIS A 386 11.97 -38.42 -23.69
C HIS A 386 12.52 -37.05 -24.14
N SER A 387 11.83 -35.97 -23.74
CA SER A 387 12.16 -34.61 -24.15
C SER A 387 12.19 -33.64 -22.97
N THR A 388 12.78 -32.46 -23.17
CA THR A 388 12.85 -31.45 -22.11
C THR A 388 11.55 -30.66 -22.03
N THR A 389 11.14 -30.27 -20.82
CA THR A 389 9.98 -29.39 -20.64
C THR A 389 10.10 -28.08 -21.43
N THR A 390 11.31 -27.58 -21.67
CA THR A 390 11.54 -26.38 -22.50
C THR A 390 11.16 -26.62 -23.95
N GLN A 391 11.62 -27.72 -24.54
CA GLN A 391 11.36 -28.07 -25.94
C GLN A 391 9.88 -28.43 -26.17
N ILE A 392 9.26 -29.11 -25.21
CA ILE A 392 7.81 -29.38 -25.24
C ILE A 392 7.02 -28.06 -25.23
N ASN A 393 7.43 -27.10 -24.38
CA ASN A 393 6.77 -25.80 -24.27
C ASN A 393 6.88 -24.95 -25.53
N SER A 394 8.00 -25.02 -26.26
CA SER A 394 8.21 -24.24 -27.49
C SER A 394 7.57 -24.89 -28.70
N ASP A 395 7.69 -26.21 -28.85
CA ASP A 395 7.47 -26.86 -30.14
C ASP A 395 6.19 -27.70 -30.18
N LEU A 396 5.75 -28.26 -29.04
CA LEU A 396 4.75 -29.34 -29.03
C LEU A 396 3.34 -28.88 -28.66
N PHE A 397 3.16 -27.85 -27.84
CA PHE A 397 1.84 -27.51 -27.29
C PHE A 397 0.77 -27.23 -28.34
N SER A 398 1.10 -26.54 -29.43
CA SER A 398 0.13 -26.24 -30.48
C SER A 398 -0.34 -27.51 -31.21
N PHE A 399 0.56 -28.48 -31.42
CA PHE A 399 0.20 -29.77 -32.00
C PHE A 399 -0.57 -30.63 -30.99
N LEU A 400 -0.13 -30.64 -29.73
CA LEU A 400 -0.78 -31.36 -28.65
C LEU A 400 -2.23 -30.90 -28.47
N GLN A 401 -2.50 -29.59 -28.45
CA GLN A 401 -3.87 -29.06 -28.37
C GLN A 401 -4.72 -29.50 -29.57
N GLY A 402 -4.15 -29.48 -30.78
CA GLY A 402 -4.84 -29.94 -31.99
C GLY A 402 -5.20 -31.43 -31.94
N LEU A 403 -4.26 -32.26 -31.48
CA LEU A 403 -4.43 -33.70 -31.37
C LEU A 403 -5.40 -34.07 -30.24
N PHE A 404 -5.24 -33.46 -29.07
CA PHE A 404 -6.08 -33.68 -27.89
C PHE A 404 -7.55 -33.33 -28.18
N LYS A 405 -7.81 -32.32 -29.02
CA LYS A 405 -9.17 -31.96 -29.46
C LYS A 405 -9.80 -32.93 -30.45
N ARG A 406 -9.02 -33.55 -31.34
CA ARG A 406 -9.54 -34.35 -32.46
C ARG A 406 -9.66 -35.83 -32.15
N GLU A 407 -8.69 -36.38 -31.43
CA GLU A 407 -8.55 -37.82 -31.21
C GLU A 407 -8.96 -38.18 -29.78
N GLU A 408 -10.12 -38.81 -29.61
CA GLU A 408 -10.66 -39.14 -28.28
C GLU A 408 -9.84 -40.24 -27.59
N ASP A 409 -9.35 -41.22 -28.34
CA ASP A 409 -8.55 -42.33 -27.79
C ASP A 409 -7.22 -41.83 -27.24
N ILE A 410 -6.51 -40.99 -28.01
CA ILE A 410 -5.23 -40.42 -27.56
C ILE A 410 -5.45 -39.44 -26.41
N ARG A 411 -6.59 -38.73 -26.38
CA ARG A 411 -6.96 -37.87 -25.25
C ARG A 411 -7.06 -38.68 -23.96
N LYS A 412 -7.81 -39.79 -23.95
CA LYS A 412 -7.98 -40.64 -22.77
C LYS A 412 -6.65 -41.26 -22.33
N ASP A 413 -5.90 -41.80 -23.28
CA ASP A 413 -4.59 -42.39 -23.01
C ASP A 413 -3.61 -41.38 -22.41
N LEU A 414 -3.57 -40.14 -22.93
CA LEU A 414 -2.74 -39.07 -22.35
C LEU A 414 -3.23 -38.60 -20.97
N ILE A 415 -4.54 -38.58 -20.73
CA ILE A 415 -5.07 -38.24 -19.40
C ILE A 415 -4.60 -39.26 -18.37
N ASP A 416 -4.70 -40.54 -18.70
CA ASP A 416 -4.37 -41.63 -17.78
C ASP A 416 -2.85 -41.81 -17.62
N SER A 417 -2.09 -41.87 -18.73
CA SER A 417 -0.64 -42.06 -18.71
C SER A 417 0.11 -40.89 -18.08
N CYS A 418 -0.31 -39.65 -18.33
CA CYS A 418 0.34 -38.46 -17.78
C CYS A 418 -0.32 -37.96 -16.48
N ASP A 419 -1.34 -38.65 -15.95
CA ASP A 419 -2.14 -38.24 -14.79
C ASP A 419 -2.59 -36.77 -14.88
N LEU A 420 -3.17 -36.38 -16.02
CA LEU A 420 -3.58 -35.00 -16.26
C LEU A 420 -4.74 -34.61 -15.32
N GLN A 421 -4.69 -33.40 -14.79
CA GLN A 421 -5.73 -32.86 -13.92
C GLN A 421 -6.79 -32.08 -14.73
N PRO A 422 -8.01 -31.87 -14.19
CA PRO A 422 -9.10 -31.22 -14.92
C PRO A 422 -8.75 -29.86 -15.51
N ASP A 423 -7.94 -29.05 -14.81
CA ASP A 423 -7.50 -27.73 -15.30
C ASP A 423 -6.47 -27.81 -16.45
N GLU A 424 -5.66 -28.88 -16.50
CA GLU A 424 -4.73 -29.16 -17.61
C GLU A 424 -5.46 -29.65 -18.85
N VAL A 425 -6.44 -30.54 -18.65
CA VAL A 425 -7.32 -31.04 -19.72
C VAL A 425 -8.12 -29.90 -20.34
N ALA A 426 -8.70 -29.04 -19.51
CA ALA A 426 -9.41 -27.84 -19.95
C ALA A 426 -8.52 -26.91 -20.77
N TYR A 427 -7.27 -26.73 -20.35
CA TYR A 427 -6.29 -25.94 -21.11
C TYR A 427 -5.99 -26.54 -22.49
N LEU A 428 -5.81 -27.86 -22.58
CA LEU A 428 -5.55 -28.55 -23.85
C LEU A 428 -6.77 -28.53 -24.79
N LEU A 429 -7.99 -28.59 -24.24
CA LEU A 429 -9.23 -28.47 -24.99
C LEU A 429 -9.63 -27.02 -25.32
N GLU A 430 -8.94 -26.03 -24.76
CA GLU A 430 -9.31 -24.61 -24.84
C GLU A 430 -10.75 -24.34 -24.35
N THR A 431 -11.17 -25.07 -23.33
CA THR A 431 -12.47 -24.92 -22.68
C THR A 431 -12.29 -24.49 -21.22
N LYS A 432 -13.40 -24.29 -20.51
CA LYS A 432 -13.35 -24.04 -19.07
C LYS A 432 -13.26 -25.37 -18.30
N ALA A 433 -12.60 -25.35 -17.15
CA ALA A 433 -12.43 -26.52 -16.29
C ALA A 433 -13.76 -27.10 -15.76
N ASP A 434 -14.78 -26.26 -15.61
CA ASP A 434 -16.13 -26.63 -15.19
C ASP A 434 -17.03 -27.10 -16.35
N SER A 435 -16.51 -27.15 -17.58
CA SER A 435 -17.29 -27.56 -18.74
C SER A 435 -17.71 -29.04 -18.64
N LYS A 436 -18.90 -29.35 -19.17
CA LYS A 436 -19.45 -30.72 -19.20
C LYS A 436 -18.50 -31.70 -19.87
N GLU A 437 -17.78 -31.26 -20.91
CA GLU A 437 -16.78 -32.05 -21.62
C GLU A 437 -15.61 -32.48 -20.73
N VAL A 438 -15.10 -31.57 -19.89
CA VAL A 438 -14.01 -31.89 -18.95
C VAL A 438 -14.53 -32.80 -17.84
N ARG A 439 -15.73 -32.53 -17.29
CA ARG A 439 -16.33 -33.36 -16.23
C ARG A 439 -16.58 -34.81 -16.67
N SER A 440 -17.04 -35.02 -17.90
CA SER A 440 -17.26 -36.38 -18.43
C SER A 440 -15.98 -37.22 -18.56
N LEU A 441 -14.80 -36.59 -18.57
CA LEU A 441 -13.51 -37.27 -18.68
C LEU A 441 -12.93 -37.71 -17.32
N PHE A 442 -13.54 -37.30 -16.20
CA PHE A 442 -13.12 -37.69 -14.84
C PHE A 442 -14.28 -38.28 -14.02
N PRO A 443 -14.86 -39.42 -14.45
CA PRO A 443 -15.90 -40.09 -13.68
C PRO A 443 -15.32 -40.64 -12.36
N GLY A 444 -15.78 -40.11 -11.22
CA GLY A 444 -15.41 -40.61 -9.87
C GLY A 444 -14.68 -39.63 -8.95
N LYS A 445 -14.18 -38.48 -9.43
CA LYS A 445 -13.69 -37.39 -8.54
C LYS A 445 -14.81 -36.53 -7.95
N GLU A 446 -16.05 -36.74 -8.40
CA GLU A 446 -17.26 -36.12 -7.85
C GLU A 446 -17.46 -36.48 -6.37
N GLU A 447 -17.07 -37.70 -5.95
CA GLU A 447 -17.26 -38.11 -4.56
C GLU A 447 -16.27 -37.48 -3.57
N GLU A 448 -15.05 -37.15 -3.98
CA GLU A 448 -14.09 -36.52 -3.07
C GLU A 448 -14.39 -35.03 -2.88
N GLU A 449 -14.71 -34.29 -3.95
CA GLU A 449 -15.08 -32.87 -3.86
C GLU A 449 -16.44 -32.70 -3.14
N GLU A 450 -17.43 -33.56 -3.40
CA GLU A 450 -18.70 -33.56 -2.64
C GLU A 450 -18.51 -34.01 -1.18
N LYS A 451 -17.63 -34.98 -0.87
CA LYS A 451 -17.38 -35.40 0.52
C LYS A 451 -16.64 -34.32 1.32
N THR A 452 -15.74 -33.55 0.69
CA THR A 452 -15.14 -32.37 1.36
C THR A 452 -16.16 -31.24 1.54
N GLY A 453 -17.00 -30.96 0.54
CA GLY A 453 -18.05 -29.95 0.65
C GLY A 453 -19.11 -30.31 1.71
N LYS A 454 -19.59 -31.55 1.72
CA LYS A 454 -20.55 -32.06 2.72
C LYS A 454 -19.96 -32.12 4.13
N LYS A 455 -18.67 -32.45 4.30
CA LYS A 455 -17.99 -32.39 5.62
C LYS A 455 -17.80 -30.96 6.13
N GLU A 456 -17.67 -29.98 5.24
CA GLU A 456 -17.62 -28.56 5.64
C GLU A 456 -19.02 -28.04 5.98
N GLU A 457 -20.05 -28.42 5.22
CA GLU A 457 -21.45 -28.09 5.53
C GLU A 457 -21.95 -28.76 6.82
N GLU A 458 -21.65 -30.05 7.06
CA GLU A 458 -22.01 -30.74 8.31
C GLU A 458 -21.31 -30.12 9.52
N LYS A 459 -20.05 -29.69 9.40
CA LYS A 459 -19.34 -28.97 10.46
C LYS A 459 -19.90 -27.57 10.71
N GLU A 460 -20.44 -26.93 9.68
CA GLU A 460 -21.09 -25.62 9.80
C GLU A 460 -22.49 -25.75 10.42
N GLU A 461 -23.23 -26.82 10.12
CA GLU A 461 -24.51 -27.13 10.74
C GLU A 461 -24.37 -27.61 12.20
N GLU A 462 -23.35 -28.42 12.53
CA GLU A 462 -23.02 -28.78 13.92
C GLU A 462 -22.69 -27.53 14.74
N ARG A 463 -21.87 -26.62 14.21
CA ARG A 463 -21.56 -25.34 14.89
C ARG A 463 -22.79 -24.48 15.11
N LYS A 464 -23.70 -24.40 14.13
CA LYS A 464 -24.96 -23.64 14.28
C LYS A 464 -25.93 -24.30 15.26
N ARG A 465 -25.91 -25.63 15.40
CA ARG A 465 -26.70 -26.36 16.40
C ARG A 465 -26.14 -26.19 17.81
N ASP A 466 -24.82 -26.21 17.98
CA ASP A 466 -24.18 -25.98 19.27
C ASP A 466 -24.37 -24.52 19.72
N GLU A 467 -24.24 -23.54 18.82
CA GLU A 467 -24.58 -22.13 19.10
C GLU A 467 -26.07 -21.90 19.41
N GLY A 468 -26.96 -22.78 18.91
CA GLY A 468 -28.39 -22.75 19.22
C GLY A 468 -28.70 -23.29 20.61
N LYS A 469 -28.05 -24.38 21.01
CA LYS A 469 -28.20 -24.99 22.34
C LYS A 469 -27.61 -24.12 23.45
N GLU A 470 -26.47 -23.49 23.22
CA GLU A 470 -25.89 -22.53 24.18
C GLU A 470 -26.80 -21.31 24.41
N LYS A 471 -27.60 -20.92 23.41
CA LYS A 471 -28.59 -19.84 23.55
C LYS A 471 -29.85 -20.27 24.29
N GLU A 472 -30.32 -21.50 24.07
CA GLU A 472 -31.45 -22.05 24.83
C GLU A 472 -31.09 -22.29 26.31
N GLU A 473 -29.88 -22.79 26.59
CA GLU A 473 -29.38 -22.93 27.98
C GLU A 473 -29.20 -21.56 28.66
N ALA A 474 -28.74 -20.54 27.94
CA ALA A 474 -28.63 -19.18 28.48
C ALA A 474 -29.99 -18.52 28.76
N GLU A 475 -31.01 -18.77 27.95
CA GLU A 475 -32.37 -18.27 28.18
C GLU A 475 -33.11 -19.02 29.31
N GLU A 476 -32.83 -20.31 29.52
CA GLU A 476 -33.37 -21.06 30.66
C GLU A 476 -32.70 -20.63 31.99
N ASP A 477 -31.40 -20.35 31.98
CA ASP A 477 -30.66 -19.82 33.14
C ASP A 477 -31.11 -18.40 33.53
N GLU A 478 -31.47 -17.55 32.56
CA GLU A 478 -32.07 -16.23 32.83
C GLU A 478 -33.49 -16.34 33.41
N LYS A 479 -34.30 -17.29 32.93
CA LYS A 479 -35.65 -17.53 33.47
C LYS A 479 -35.61 -18.12 34.88
N GLN A 480 -34.66 -19.00 35.20
CA GLN A 480 -34.47 -19.51 36.56
C GLN A 480 -33.98 -18.43 37.53
N LYS A 481 -33.11 -17.52 37.09
CA LYS A 481 -32.68 -16.36 37.91
C LYS A 481 -33.81 -15.39 38.20
N SER A 482 -34.71 -15.15 37.23
CA SER A 482 -35.89 -14.29 37.41
C SER A 482 -36.94 -14.84 38.39
N LEU A 483 -36.97 -16.16 38.64
CA LEU A 483 -37.92 -16.80 39.55
C LEU A 483 -37.43 -16.86 41.01
N LEU A 484 -36.14 -16.57 41.25
CA LEU A 484 -35.52 -16.55 42.58
C LEU A 484 -35.47 -15.14 43.21
N GLU A 485 -35.92 -14.10 42.49
CA GLU A 485 -35.95 -12.70 42.95
C GLU A 485 -37.36 -12.19 43.33
N PHE A 486 -38.29 -13.06 43.69
CA PHE A 486 -39.58 -12.71 44.31
C PHE A 486 -39.76 -13.28 45.71
#